data_AF-A0A662KZF9-F1
#
_entry.id   AF-A0A662KZF9-F1
#
_cell.length_a   1.000
_cell.length_b   1.000
_cell.length_c   1.000
_cell.angle_alpha   90.00
_cell.angle_beta   90.00
_cell.angle_gamma   90.00
#
_symmetry.space_group_name_H-M   'P 1'
#
loop_
_entity.id
_entity.type
_entity.pdbx_description
1 polymer ?
#
loop_
_entity_poly.entity_id
_entity_poly.type
_entity_poly.pdbx_seq_one_letter_code
_entity_poly.pdbx_strand_id
1 'polypeptide(L)'
;MKEAKKSKKIFLGAIAIVAMMTISAIPALSISNDSVQATNAHVIHAIDKPMPNAGTLTAGDVLISSDNPDGDDQHPSVAVNSEGTIAVTYEKAPSILQTTTPIVYSNDHGQTWTTKFEIDSTMISGSGVLVNPKIIYNSNTDEFFYVGTDPMAEYGNFQGWIQGDIASAEDIEYLIAWSSTQQVESASTHVGDWMVIPSINSEYSEQGLALMYLYY
;
A
#
# COMPACT_ATOMS: atom_id res chain seq x y z
N MET A 1 -30.50 -27.80 -59.56
CA MET A 1 -31.85 -27.24 -59.30
C MET A 1 -31.96 -27.07 -57.79
N LYS A 2 -31.63 -25.87 -57.28
CA LYS A 2 -32.52 -24.71 -56.99
C LYS A 2 -33.37 -24.97 -55.74
N GLU A 3 -33.36 -24.17 -54.67
CA GLU A 3 -32.73 -22.86 -54.44
C GLU A 3 -32.78 -22.55 -52.93
N ALA A 4 -31.70 -21.97 -52.39
CA ALA A 4 -31.73 -21.25 -51.12
C ALA A 4 -32.41 -19.89 -51.32
N LYS A 5 -33.26 -19.45 -50.38
CA LYS A 5 -33.78 -18.08 -50.36
C LYS A 5 -33.39 -17.35 -49.08
N LYS A 6 -32.40 -16.46 -49.20
CA LYS A 6 -32.25 -15.27 -48.37
C LYS A 6 -33.36 -14.28 -48.73
N SER A 7 -33.92 -13.57 -47.74
CA SER A 7 -34.42 -12.22 -47.98
C SER A 7 -34.22 -11.35 -46.74
N LYS A 8 -33.33 -10.36 -46.85
CA LYS A 8 -33.26 -9.16 -46.00
C LYS A 8 -34.33 -8.18 -46.47
N LYS A 9 -35.09 -7.54 -45.58
CA LYS A 9 -35.56 -6.15 -45.74
C LYS A 9 -35.69 -5.45 -44.38
N ILE A 10 -34.90 -4.39 -44.26
CA ILE A 10 -34.95 -3.28 -43.30
C ILE A 10 -36.10 -2.35 -43.71
N PHE A 11 -36.78 -1.66 -42.78
CA PHE A 11 -37.27 -0.26 -42.82
C PHE A 11 -38.14 -0.04 -41.56
N LEU A 12 -37.65 0.66 -40.51
CA LEU A 12 -37.76 2.11 -40.27
C LEU A 12 -39.22 2.63 -40.17
N GLY A 13 -39.59 3.14 -38.99
CA GLY A 13 -40.82 3.89 -38.78
C GLY A 13 -40.95 4.36 -37.32
N ALA A 14 -40.33 5.50 -37.03
CA ALA A 14 -40.35 6.19 -35.74
C ALA A 14 -41.72 6.84 -35.42
N ILE A 15 -41.78 7.45 -34.22
CA ILE A 15 -42.72 8.46 -33.69
C ILE A 15 -43.79 7.87 -32.75
N ALA A 16 -44.09 8.35 -31.54
CA ALA A 16 -43.46 9.23 -30.54
C ALA A 16 -44.55 9.41 -29.43
N ILE A 17 -44.18 9.25 -28.15
CA ILE A 17 -44.49 10.11 -26.97
C ILE A 17 -46.01 10.44 -26.72
N VAL A 18 -46.65 10.22 -25.57
CA VAL A 18 -46.53 10.93 -24.27
C VAL A 18 -47.55 10.32 -23.28
N ALA A 19 -47.21 10.34 -21.99
CA ALA A 19 -48.04 10.29 -20.76
C ALA A 19 -47.68 9.07 -19.89
N MET A 20 -46.63 9.10 -19.05
CA MET A 20 -46.37 9.95 -17.88
C MET A 20 -47.47 9.83 -16.81
N MET A 21 -47.07 9.44 -15.58
CA MET A 21 -47.84 9.25 -14.33
C MET A 21 -48.44 7.82 -14.19
N THR A 22 -48.11 6.94 -13.24
CA THR A 22 -47.55 7.06 -11.87
C THR A 22 -47.00 5.70 -11.38
N ILE A 23 -45.76 5.71 -10.86
CA ILE A 23 -45.23 5.01 -9.67
C ILE A 23 -45.86 3.66 -9.24
N SER A 24 -45.11 2.57 -9.32
CA SER A 24 -44.73 1.76 -8.13
C SER A 24 -43.67 0.68 -8.47
N ALA A 25 -42.50 0.88 -7.86
CA ALA A 25 -41.49 -0.10 -7.42
C ALA A 25 -41.38 -1.46 -8.14
N ILE A 26 -40.38 -1.56 -9.04
CA ILE A 26 -39.42 -2.67 -9.06
C ILE A 26 -38.06 -2.05 -9.40
N PRO A 27 -37.06 -1.96 -8.50
CA PRO A 27 -35.71 -1.65 -8.92
C PRO A 27 -35.25 -2.76 -9.84
N ALA A 28 -35.06 -2.43 -11.11
CA ALA A 28 -34.40 -3.29 -12.07
C ALA A 28 -33.04 -3.68 -11.49
N LEU A 29 -32.70 -4.96 -11.56
CA LEU A 29 -31.36 -5.48 -11.35
C LEU A 29 -30.41 -4.71 -12.27
N SER A 30 -29.78 -3.67 -11.72
CA SER A 30 -28.61 -3.06 -12.32
C SER A 30 -27.50 -4.10 -12.21
N ILE A 31 -27.14 -4.70 -13.35
CA ILE A 31 -25.77 -5.13 -13.56
C ILE A 31 -24.96 -3.85 -13.35
N SER A 32 -24.36 -3.71 -12.16
CA SER A 32 -23.51 -2.56 -11.92
C SER A 32 -22.30 -2.74 -12.84
N ASN A 33 -22.05 -1.71 -13.62
CA ASN A 33 -20.81 -1.56 -14.38
C ASN A 33 -19.70 -1.04 -13.44
N ASP A 34 -19.79 -1.37 -12.15
CA ASP A 34 -18.75 -1.03 -11.22
C ASP A 34 -17.67 -2.09 -11.39
N SER A 35 -16.74 -1.82 -12.30
CA SER A 35 -15.34 -2.07 -11.96
C SER A 35 -15.02 -1.16 -10.77
N VAL A 36 -15.51 -1.51 -9.58
CA VAL A 36 -14.99 -0.98 -8.32
C VAL A 36 -13.55 -1.48 -8.31
N GLN A 37 -12.60 -0.63 -8.71
CA GLN A 37 -11.27 -0.73 -8.12
C GLN A 37 -11.52 -0.59 -6.63
N ALA A 38 -11.56 -1.72 -5.92
CA ALA A 38 -11.74 -1.72 -4.49
C ALA A 38 -10.45 -1.17 -3.87
N THR A 39 -10.33 0.15 -3.83
CA THR A 39 -9.49 0.85 -2.86
C THR A 39 -10.12 0.58 -1.50
N ASN A 40 -9.85 -0.61 -0.96
CA ASN A 40 -10.17 -0.92 0.42
C ASN A 40 -9.13 -0.15 1.23
N ALA A 41 -9.53 1.01 1.75
CA ALA A 41 -8.77 1.62 2.83
C ALA A 41 -8.87 0.67 4.02
N HIS A 42 -7.74 0.36 4.65
CA HIS A 42 -7.82 -0.24 5.97
C HIS A 42 -6.85 0.37 6.97
N VAL A 43 -6.95 -0.10 8.21
CA VAL A 43 -6.33 0.49 9.38
C VAL A 43 -5.55 -0.59 10.12
N ILE A 44 -4.28 -0.30 10.43
CA ILE A 44 -3.48 -1.09 11.37
C ILE A 44 -3.26 -0.25 12.61
N HIS A 45 -3.70 -0.77 13.76
CA HIS A 45 -3.58 -0.11 15.04
C HIS A 45 -2.15 -0.21 15.60
N ALA A 46 -1.76 0.82 16.36
CA ALA A 46 -0.51 0.84 17.08
C ALA A 46 -0.42 -0.30 18.12
N ILE A 47 0.79 -0.85 18.27
CA ILE A 47 1.08 -1.93 19.24
C ILE A 47 1.89 -1.43 20.44
N ASP A 48 2.59 -0.31 20.30
CA ASP A 48 3.42 0.33 21.34
C ASP A 48 4.28 -0.64 22.15
N LYS A 49 5.02 -1.50 21.44
CA LYS A 49 5.85 -2.54 22.06
C LYS A 49 7.28 -2.04 22.25
N PRO A 50 7.77 -1.85 23.50
CA PRO A 50 9.17 -1.52 23.74
C PRO A 50 10.06 -2.65 23.24
N MET A 51 11.14 -2.29 22.57
CA MET A 51 12.14 -3.27 22.14
C MET A 51 13.17 -3.47 23.26
N PRO A 52 13.73 -4.69 23.42
CA PRO A 52 14.87 -4.88 24.30
C PRO A 52 15.97 -3.88 23.90
N ASN A 53 16.66 -3.30 24.88
CA ASN A 53 17.68 -2.29 24.61
C ASN A 53 18.58 -2.75 23.46
N ALA A 54 18.53 -2.00 22.36
CA ALA A 54 19.49 -2.09 21.28
C ALA A 54 20.87 -1.95 21.93
N GLY A 55 21.57 -3.06 22.14
CA GLY A 55 22.95 -2.98 22.57
C GLY A 55 23.67 -2.08 21.57
N THR A 56 24.43 -1.10 22.04
CA THR A 56 25.40 -0.47 21.16
C THR A 56 26.33 -1.58 20.72
N LEU A 57 26.29 -1.92 19.43
CA LEU A 57 27.36 -2.72 18.86
C LEU A 57 28.64 -1.86 18.96
N THR A 58 29.80 -2.49 18.88
CA THR A 58 31.08 -1.78 18.93
C THR A 58 31.05 -0.54 18.03
N ALA A 59 31.39 0.63 18.57
CA ALA A 59 31.57 1.88 17.81
C ALA A 59 30.32 2.57 17.22
N GLY A 60 29.15 2.47 17.88
CA GLY A 60 28.03 3.39 17.60
C GLY A 60 27.00 2.88 16.59
N ASP A 61 27.06 1.61 16.21
CA ASP A 61 25.97 0.98 15.47
C ASP A 61 24.78 0.67 16.40
N VAL A 62 23.58 0.73 15.85
CA VAL A 62 22.33 0.46 16.55
C VAL A 62 21.74 -0.87 16.09
N LEU A 63 21.52 -1.80 17.01
CA LEU A 63 20.83 -3.06 16.75
C LEU A 63 19.32 -2.88 16.94
N ILE A 64 18.59 -2.72 15.83
CA ILE A 64 17.16 -2.37 15.84
C ILE A 64 16.25 -3.62 15.89
N SER A 65 16.78 -4.83 15.77
CA SER A 65 16.02 -6.09 15.93
C SER A 65 16.76 -7.09 16.83
N SER A 66 16.83 -6.78 18.12
CA SER A 66 17.52 -7.64 19.10
C SER A 66 16.72 -8.88 19.51
N ASP A 67 15.46 -8.98 19.09
CA ASP A 67 14.56 -10.08 19.43
C ASP A 67 14.47 -11.16 18.34
N ASN A 68 15.26 -11.07 17.26
CA ASN A 68 15.42 -12.13 16.26
C ASN A 68 16.70 -12.95 16.53
N PRO A 69 16.58 -14.21 17.03
CA PRO A 69 17.74 -15.06 17.31
C PRO A 69 18.43 -15.61 16.05
N ASP A 70 17.73 -15.69 14.93
CA ASP A 70 18.26 -16.21 13.67
C ASP A 70 19.02 -15.14 12.88
N GLY A 71 18.78 -13.86 13.20
CA GLY A 71 19.53 -12.72 12.67
C GLY A 71 19.38 -12.53 11.15
N ASP A 72 18.25 -12.97 10.61
CA ASP A 72 17.93 -12.99 9.18
C ASP A 72 17.05 -11.81 8.73
N ASP A 73 16.80 -10.84 9.61
CA ASP A 73 16.13 -9.58 9.27
C ASP A 73 16.94 -8.76 8.27
N GLN A 74 16.26 -8.21 7.27
CA GLN A 74 16.89 -7.67 6.06
C GLN A 74 16.25 -6.37 5.57
N HIS A 75 16.93 -5.73 4.61
CA HIS A 75 16.43 -4.56 3.87
C HIS A 75 15.89 -3.40 4.74
N PRO A 76 16.69 -2.85 5.66
CA PRO A 76 16.25 -1.70 6.45
C PRO A 76 16.02 -0.47 5.57
N SER A 77 15.04 0.33 5.95
CA SER A 77 14.78 1.68 5.46
C SER A 77 14.62 2.60 6.65
N VAL A 78 15.20 3.80 6.56
CA VAL A 78 15.25 4.77 7.65
C VAL A 78 14.73 6.10 7.14
N ALA A 79 13.89 6.76 7.95
CA ALA A 79 13.47 8.14 7.77
C ALA A 79 13.61 8.90 9.10
N VAL A 80 13.75 10.22 9.02
CA VAL A 80 13.84 11.09 10.20
C VAL A 80 12.89 12.26 9.98
N ASN A 81 12.03 12.54 10.97
CA ASN A 81 11.13 13.71 10.89
C ASN A 81 11.87 15.02 11.20
N SER A 82 11.18 16.16 11.12
CA SER A 82 11.76 17.47 11.41
C SER A 82 12.20 17.66 12.88
N GLU A 83 11.66 16.87 13.80
CA GLU A 83 11.98 16.92 15.24
C GLU A 83 13.18 16.03 15.61
N GLY A 84 13.66 15.20 14.68
CA GLY A 84 14.76 14.27 14.91
C GLY A 84 14.31 12.88 15.37
N THR A 85 13.02 12.58 15.38
CA THR A 85 12.49 11.23 15.57
C THR A 85 12.91 10.36 14.40
N ILE A 86 13.55 9.25 14.71
CA ILE A 86 14.01 8.26 13.73
C ILE A 86 12.92 7.21 13.60
N ALA A 87 12.50 6.90 12.38
CA ALA A 87 11.63 5.77 12.06
C ALA A 87 12.38 4.79 11.17
N VAL A 88 12.28 3.50 11.49
CA VAL A 88 12.93 2.41 10.75
C VAL A 88 11.89 1.34 10.43
N THR A 89 11.97 0.81 9.22
CA THR A 89 11.25 -0.40 8.81
C THR A 89 12.20 -1.37 8.16
N TYR A 90 11.93 -2.66 8.25
CA TYR A 90 12.78 -3.73 7.74
C TYR A 90 11.95 -5.00 7.53
N GLU A 91 12.49 -5.98 6.81
CA GLU A 91 11.91 -7.31 6.70
C GLU A 91 12.23 -8.10 7.95
N LYS A 92 11.19 -8.56 8.65
CA LYS A 92 11.30 -9.48 9.77
C LYS A 92 10.83 -10.86 9.35
N ALA A 93 11.63 -11.88 9.58
CA ALA A 93 11.29 -13.26 9.23
C ALA A 93 10.86 -14.05 10.47
N PRO A 94 9.59 -13.99 10.92
CA PRO A 94 9.13 -14.78 12.06
C PRO A 94 9.18 -16.30 11.80
N SER A 95 9.22 -16.71 10.52
CA SER A 95 9.46 -18.10 10.13
C SER A 95 9.97 -18.18 8.69
N ILE A 96 10.43 -19.35 8.27
CA ILE A 96 10.85 -19.62 6.88
C ILE A 96 9.77 -19.40 5.81
N LEU A 97 8.50 -19.24 6.20
CA LEU A 97 7.36 -19.08 5.29
C LEU A 97 6.68 -17.72 5.43
N GLN A 98 7.15 -16.84 6.30
CA GLN A 98 6.48 -15.58 6.61
C GLN A 98 7.50 -14.47 6.75
N THR A 99 7.17 -13.32 6.15
CA THR A 99 7.93 -12.08 6.29
C THR A 99 6.95 -10.96 6.62
N THR A 100 7.14 -10.32 7.76
CA THR A 100 6.40 -9.14 8.21
C THR A 100 7.31 -7.91 8.12
N THR A 101 6.72 -6.72 8.20
CA THR A 101 7.49 -5.47 8.19
C THR A 101 7.11 -4.62 9.40
N PRO A 102 7.89 -4.66 10.49
CA PRO A 102 7.71 -3.73 11.59
C PRO A 102 8.05 -2.30 11.18
N ILE A 103 7.41 -1.35 11.84
CA ILE A 103 7.80 0.06 11.86
C ILE A 103 8.12 0.40 13.30
N VAL A 104 9.37 0.76 13.52
CA VAL A 104 9.93 1.05 14.84
C VAL A 104 10.43 2.49 14.85
N TYR A 105 10.40 3.13 16.02
CA TYR A 105 10.87 4.51 16.14
C TYR A 105 11.70 4.75 17.39
N SER A 106 12.45 5.85 17.36
CA SER A 106 13.23 6.38 18.47
C SER A 106 13.11 7.90 18.54
N ASN A 107 12.78 8.42 19.72
CA ASN A 107 12.71 9.86 20.04
C ASN A 107 13.95 10.37 20.80
N ASP A 108 14.92 9.50 21.06
CA ASP A 108 16.10 9.80 21.89
C ASP A 108 17.41 9.50 21.16
N HIS A 109 17.41 9.74 19.84
CA HIS A 109 18.55 9.57 18.94
C HIS A 109 19.08 8.14 18.88
N GLY A 110 18.18 7.15 18.93
CA GLY A 110 18.49 5.73 18.79
C GLY A 110 18.91 5.02 20.07
N GLN A 111 18.73 5.65 21.24
CA GLN A 111 19.06 5.02 22.53
C GLN A 111 18.00 4.00 22.96
N THR A 112 16.71 4.31 22.74
CA THR A 112 15.59 3.41 22.94
C THR A 112 14.73 3.30 21.69
N TRP A 113 14.10 2.15 21.53
CA TRP A 113 13.31 1.80 20.36
C TRP A 113 11.97 1.20 20.76
N THR A 114 10.93 1.59 20.04
CA THR A 114 9.57 1.08 20.21
C THR A 114 9.05 0.61 18.86
N THR A 115 8.57 -0.63 18.79
CA THR A 115 7.77 -1.08 17.65
C THR A 115 6.41 -0.43 17.73
N LYS A 116 6.11 0.46 16.79
CA LYS A 116 4.83 1.17 16.72
C LYS A 116 3.78 0.37 15.98
N PHE A 117 4.17 -0.22 14.85
CA PHE A 117 3.29 -1.03 14.02
C PHE A 117 4.03 -2.29 13.55
N GLU A 118 3.29 -3.36 13.26
CA GLU A 118 3.81 -4.54 12.57
C GLU A 118 2.85 -4.92 11.45
N ILE A 119 3.34 -4.85 10.22
CA ILE A 119 2.53 -5.10 9.04
C ILE A 119 2.78 -6.53 8.58
N ASP A 120 1.69 -7.28 8.53
CA ASP A 120 1.62 -8.65 8.03
C ASP A 120 0.58 -8.67 6.90
N SER A 121 1.02 -9.05 5.70
CA SER A 121 0.12 -9.06 4.55
C SER A 121 -1.04 -10.05 4.69
N THR A 122 -0.93 -11.08 5.54
CA THR A 122 -2.05 -12.01 5.81
C THR A 122 -3.24 -11.34 6.48
N MET A 123 -3.02 -10.26 7.24
CA MET A 123 -4.10 -9.48 7.86
C MET A 123 -5.03 -8.87 6.81
N ILE A 124 -4.55 -8.78 5.57
CA ILE A 124 -5.16 -7.97 4.52
C ILE A 124 -5.24 -8.73 3.18
N SER A 125 -5.44 -10.04 3.27
CA SER A 125 -5.62 -10.98 2.14
C SER A 125 -4.38 -11.21 1.26
N GLY A 126 -3.19 -10.81 1.72
CA GLY A 126 -1.92 -11.17 1.12
C GLY A 126 -1.46 -12.60 1.48
N SER A 127 -0.29 -12.99 0.99
CA SER A 127 0.28 -14.33 1.20
C SER A 127 1.06 -14.49 2.51
N GLY A 128 1.37 -13.39 3.19
CA GLY A 128 2.27 -13.36 4.35
C GLY A 128 3.75 -13.18 4.02
N VAL A 129 4.09 -12.79 2.79
CA VAL A 129 5.49 -12.58 2.35
C VAL A 129 5.67 -11.13 1.94
N LEU A 130 5.67 -10.23 2.92
CA LEU A 130 5.82 -8.79 2.70
C LEU A 130 7.31 -8.42 2.66
N VAL A 131 7.76 -7.87 1.54
CA VAL A 131 9.19 -7.61 1.24
C VAL A 131 9.41 -6.20 0.71
N ASN A 132 10.69 -5.83 0.64
CA ASN A 132 11.20 -4.54 0.19
C ASN A 132 10.50 -3.36 0.87
N PRO A 133 10.44 -3.27 2.21
CA PRO A 133 9.81 -2.14 2.86
C PRO A 133 10.62 -0.86 2.61
N LYS A 134 9.93 0.27 2.38
CA LYS A 134 10.51 1.61 2.48
C LYS A 134 9.67 2.50 3.36
N ILE A 135 10.35 3.43 4.01
CA ILE A 135 9.75 4.52 4.75
C ILE A 135 10.45 5.82 4.36
N ILE A 136 9.66 6.85 4.12
CA ILE A 136 10.12 8.23 3.88
C ILE A 136 9.34 9.18 4.78
N TYR A 137 9.85 10.39 4.95
CA TYR A 137 9.17 11.47 5.65
C TYR A 137 8.89 12.62 4.68
N ASN A 138 7.66 13.14 4.68
CA ASN A 138 7.28 14.35 3.96
C ASN A 138 7.13 15.50 4.95
N SER A 139 8.08 16.44 4.92
CA SER A 139 8.07 17.61 5.80
C SER A 139 6.98 18.63 5.49
N ASN A 140 6.32 18.56 4.32
CA ASN A 140 5.26 19.51 3.97
C ASN A 140 3.92 19.13 4.61
N THR A 141 3.65 17.83 4.75
CA THR A 141 2.44 17.30 5.39
C THR A 141 2.68 16.83 6.83
N ASP A 142 3.96 16.75 7.25
CA ASP A 142 4.37 16.17 8.52
C ASP A 142 3.89 14.72 8.68
N GLU A 143 4.23 13.89 7.69
CA GLU A 143 3.80 12.49 7.63
C GLU A 143 4.97 11.58 7.24
N PHE A 144 5.00 10.38 7.83
CA PHE A 144 5.74 9.28 7.27
C PHE A 144 4.89 8.53 6.25
N PHE A 145 5.52 8.10 5.16
CA PHE A 145 4.91 7.26 4.15
C PHE A 145 5.66 5.93 4.05
N TYR A 146 4.91 4.85 4.26
CA TYR A 146 5.38 3.48 4.20
C TYR A 146 4.95 2.82 2.89
N VAL A 147 5.86 2.04 2.29
CA VAL A 147 5.52 1.13 1.19
C VAL A 147 6.12 -0.26 1.41
N GLY A 148 5.42 -1.29 0.96
CA GLY A 148 5.90 -2.68 0.96
C GLY A 148 5.24 -3.49 -0.15
N THR A 149 5.83 -4.63 -0.50
CA THR A 149 5.33 -5.48 -1.59
C THR A 149 5.13 -6.92 -1.15
N ASP A 150 3.96 -7.51 -1.41
CA ASP A 150 3.71 -8.95 -1.36
C ASP A 150 3.66 -9.48 -2.81
N PRO A 151 4.72 -10.15 -3.29
CA PRO A 151 4.82 -10.59 -4.68
C PRO A 151 3.91 -11.78 -4.99
N MET A 152 3.31 -12.42 -3.98
CA MET A 152 2.45 -13.59 -4.14
C MET A 152 0.96 -13.25 -3.99
N ALA A 153 0.64 -12.04 -3.49
CA ALA A 153 -0.71 -11.52 -3.43
C ALA A 153 -1.22 -11.06 -4.82
N GLU A 154 -2.54 -11.15 -5.03
CA GLU A 154 -3.20 -10.62 -6.23
C GLU A 154 -3.05 -9.10 -6.32
N TYR A 155 -3.26 -8.42 -5.18
CA TYR A 155 -2.99 -7.00 -4.97
C TYR A 155 -1.88 -6.88 -3.93
N GLY A 156 -0.67 -6.64 -4.44
CA GLY A 156 0.55 -6.84 -3.68
C GLY A 156 1.27 -5.56 -3.27
N ASN A 157 0.78 -4.37 -3.58
CA ASN A 157 1.45 -3.13 -3.20
C ASN A 157 0.73 -2.47 -2.01
N PHE A 158 1.49 -2.22 -0.95
CA PHE A 158 1.03 -1.72 0.33
C PHE A 158 1.54 -0.30 0.48
N GLN A 159 0.67 0.65 0.80
CA GLN A 159 1.00 2.07 0.88
C GLN A 159 0.31 2.65 2.12
N GLY A 160 1.07 3.14 3.10
CA GLY A 160 0.55 3.59 4.38
C GLY A 160 1.02 4.98 4.77
N TRP A 161 0.13 5.77 5.37
CA TRP A 161 0.38 7.09 5.94
C TRP A 161 0.37 7.02 7.46
N ILE A 162 1.35 7.69 8.07
CA ILE A 162 1.53 7.79 9.51
C ILE A 162 1.80 9.24 9.84
N GLN A 163 1.22 9.74 10.93
CA GLN A 163 1.52 11.09 11.43
C GLN A 163 3.02 11.23 11.77
N GLY A 164 3.58 12.41 11.50
CA GLY A 164 4.99 12.73 11.76
C GLY A 164 5.37 12.61 13.23
N ASP A 165 4.45 12.92 14.15
CA ASP A 165 4.52 12.45 15.54
C ASP A 165 4.09 10.99 15.64
N ILE A 166 4.97 10.10 15.17
CA ILE A 166 4.76 8.65 15.17
C ILE A 166 4.56 8.08 16.58
N ALA A 167 5.02 8.76 17.63
CA ALA A 167 4.80 8.30 19.00
C ALA A 167 3.33 8.41 19.40
N SER A 168 2.67 9.48 18.95
CA SER A 168 1.23 9.72 19.17
C SER A 168 0.31 9.00 18.17
N ALA A 169 0.83 8.54 17.02
CA ALA A 169 0.02 7.91 15.98
C ALA A 169 -0.75 6.70 16.52
N GLU A 170 -2.08 6.68 16.37
CA GLU A 170 -2.90 5.54 16.81
C GLU A 170 -3.00 4.47 15.71
N ASP A 171 -2.87 4.90 14.45
CA ASP A 171 -3.18 4.12 13.27
C ASP A 171 -2.17 4.36 12.14
N ILE A 172 -1.99 3.33 11.30
CA ILE A 172 -1.60 3.48 9.90
C ILE A 172 -2.88 3.47 9.06
N GLU A 173 -3.10 4.54 8.33
CA GLU A 173 -4.09 4.57 7.25
C GLU A 173 -3.43 4.06 5.98
N TYR A 174 -3.97 3.04 5.34
CA TYR A 174 -3.32 2.46 4.17
C TYR A 174 -4.25 2.13 3.02
N LEU A 175 -3.67 2.14 1.83
CA LEU A 175 -4.25 1.71 0.58
C LEU A 175 -3.57 0.41 0.12
N ILE A 176 -4.38 -0.59 -0.21
CA ILE A 176 -3.93 -1.71 -1.04
C ILE A 176 -4.36 -1.41 -2.45
N ALA A 177 -3.41 -1.38 -3.37
CA ALA A 177 -3.72 -1.15 -4.75
C ALA A 177 -2.73 -1.88 -5.65
N TRP A 178 -3.14 -2.05 -6.90
CA TRP A 178 -2.29 -2.51 -8.01
C TRP A 178 -1.85 -3.98 -7.93
N SER A 179 -1.87 -4.64 -9.08
CA SER A 179 -1.43 -6.03 -9.18
C SER A 179 0.06 -6.13 -8.88
N SER A 180 0.48 -7.21 -8.22
CA SER A 180 1.90 -7.56 -7.99
C SER A 180 2.70 -7.75 -9.30
N THR A 181 2.02 -7.88 -10.44
CA THR A 181 2.64 -7.91 -11.78
C THR A 181 3.19 -6.55 -12.21
N GLN A 182 2.70 -5.45 -11.62
CA GLN A 182 3.35 -4.15 -11.74
C GLN A 182 4.54 -4.15 -10.79
N GLN A 183 5.74 -4.25 -11.35
CA GLN A 183 6.99 -4.08 -10.61
C GLN A 183 7.10 -2.62 -10.19
N VAL A 184 6.44 -2.30 -9.08
CA VAL A 184 6.78 -1.13 -8.31
C VAL A 184 7.97 -1.57 -7.48
N GLU A 185 9.18 -1.24 -7.93
CA GLU A 185 10.28 -1.21 -6.97
C GLU A 185 9.79 -0.36 -5.81
N SER A 186 9.89 -0.84 -4.58
CA SER A 186 9.38 -0.14 -3.40
C SER A 186 10.08 1.20 -3.12
N ALA A 187 10.72 1.83 -4.10
CA ALA A 187 11.20 3.20 -4.00
C ALA A 187 10.02 4.16 -3.77
N SER A 188 10.23 5.15 -2.91
CA SER A 188 9.29 6.23 -2.69
C SER A 188 10.06 7.53 -2.47
N THR A 189 9.42 8.65 -2.81
CA THR A 189 9.90 10.00 -2.53
C THR A 189 8.69 10.92 -2.33
N HIS A 190 8.91 12.22 -2.18
CA HIS A 190 7.81 13.18 -2.10
C HIS A 190 8.17 14.47 -2.88
N VAL A 191 7.14 15.16 -3.38
CA VAL A 191 7.26 16.46 -4.05
C VAL A 191 6.13 17.36 -3.58
N GLY A 192 6.48 18.38 -2.79
CA GLY A 192 5.48 19.17 -2.07
C GLY A 192 4.68 18.23 -1.15
N ASP A 193 3.36 18.34 -1.22
CA ASP A 193 2.45 17.57 -0.38
C ASP A 193 2.23 16.14 -0.90
N TRP A 194 2.70 15.82 -2.12
CA TRP A 194 2.47 14.54 -2.77
C TRP A 194 3.53 13.51 -2.39
N MET A 195 3.08 12.30 -2.02
CA MET A 195 3.92 11.11 -2.01
C MET A 195 4.06 10.59 -3.44
N VAL A 196 5.26 10.16 -3.82
CA VAL A 196 5.56 9.76 -5.21
C VAL A 196 6.21 8.39 -5.22
N ILE A 197 5.61 7.48 -5.98
CA ILE A 197 6.17 6.16 -6.24
C ILE A 197 6.62 6.10 -7.72
N PRO A 198 7.93 6.03 -8.00
CA PRO A 198 8.41 5.72 -9.33
C PRO A 198 8.09 4.26 -9.68
N SER A 199 7.67 4.02 -10.91
CA SER A 199 7.39 2.69 -11.43
C SER A 199 7.98 2.53 -12.82
N ILE A 200 8.43 1.32 -13.13
CA ILE A 200 8.86 0.96 -14.47
C ILE A 200 7.73 0.14 -15.09
N ASN A 201 6.93 0.79 -15.94
CA ASN A 201 5.78 0.15 -16.55
C ASN A 201 5.81 0.27 -18.07
N SER A 202 6.20 -0.83 -18.73
CA SER A 202 6.22 -0.94 -20.18
C SER A 202 4.85 -1.11 -20.83
N GLU A 203 3.80 -1.45 -20.07
CA GLU A 203 2.44 -1.62 -20.60
C GLU A 203 1.74 -0.28 -20.84
N TYR A 204 2.08 0.75 -20.07
CA TYR A 204 1.45 2.08 -20.15
C TYR A 204 2.41 3.19 -20.60
N SER A 205 3.72 2.94 -20.66
CA SER A 205 4.70 3.90 -21.17
C SER A 205 5.75 3.22 -22.07
N GLU A 206 5.86 3.67 -23.32
CA GLU A 206 6.83 3.12 -24.29
C GLU A 206 8.29 3.31 -23.88
N GLN A 207 8.56 4.24 -22.95
CA GLN A 207 9.89 4.51 -22.38
C GLN A 207 10.10 3.89 -20.99
N GLY A 208 9.11 3.19 -20.45
CA GLY A 208 9.26 2.35 -19.26
C GLY A 208 9.45 3.10 -17.94
N LEU A 209 9.12 4.38 -17.80
CA LEU A 209 9.16 5.09 -16.51
C LEU A 209 7.87 5.88 -16.30
N ALA A 210 7.23 5.67 -15.15
CA ALA A 210 6.02 6.37 -14.73
C ALA A 210 6.15 6.82 -13.27
N LEU A 211 5.46 7.91 -12.91
CA LEU A 211 5.39 8.44 -11.56
C LEU A 211 3.95 8.36 -11.09
N MET A 212 3.73 7.70 -9.96
CA MET A 212 2.44 7.66 -9.29
C MET A 212 2.44 8.71 -8.18
N TYR A 213 1.56 9.70 -8.27
CA TYR A 213 1.39 10.72 -7.25
C TYR A 213 0.22 10.34 -6.36
N LEU A 214 0.47 10.31 -5.06
CA LEU A 214 -0.44 9.87 -4.04
C LEU A 214 -0.58 10.96 -2.99
N TYR A 215 -1.79 11.09 -2.48
CA TYR A 215 -2.15 11.95 -1.38
C TYR A 215 -3.29 11.25 -0.65
N TYR A 216 -3.35 11.39 0.67
CA TYR A 216 -4.44 10.83 1.47
C TYR A 216 -5.39 11.94 1.88
#